data_AF-A0A8S3C1R7-F1
#
_entry.id   AF-A0A8S3C1R7-F1
#
_cell.length_a   1.000
_cell.length_b   1.000
_cell.length_c   1.000
_cell.angle_alpha   90.00
_cell.angle_beta   90.00
_cell.angle_gamma   90.00
#
_symmetry.space_group_name_H-M   'P 1'
#
loop_
_entity.id
_entity.type
_entity.pdbx_description
1 polymer ?
#
loop_
_entity_poly.entity_id
_entity_poly.type
_entity_poly.pdbx_seq_one_letter_code
_entity_poly.pdbx_strand_id
1 'polypeptide(L)' 'LCTTIDKDNVADILILADLHSAAQLRQQSIDFINTHPQDVLETIGFQLMIRTHPHLLADAYRAMA' A
#
# COMPACT_ATOMS: atom_id res chain seq x y z
N LEU A 1 -5.06 18.43 1.97
CA LEU A 1 -3.97 17.96 1.07
C LEU A 1 -4.49 16.70 0.38
N CYS A 2 -4.74 16.77 -0.92
CA CYS A 2 -5.20 15.62 -1.69
C CYS A 2 -3.96 14.88 -2.20
N THR A 3 -3.36 14.04 -1.36
CA THR A 3 -2.39 13.06 -1.84
C THR A 3 -3.21 12.00 -2.57
N THR A 4 -3.39 12.16 -3.87
CA THR A 4 -4.17 11.21 -4.68
C THR A 4 -3.38 9.91 -4.75
N ILE A 5 -3.76 8.97 -3.91
CA ILE A 5 -3.27 7.59 -3.97
C ILE A 5 -3.78 7.00 -5.28
N ASP A 6 -2.86 6.42 -6.04
CA ASP A 6 -3.08 5.80 -7.33
C ASP A 6 -2.40 4.42 -7.35
N LYS A 7 -2.83 3.52 -8.24
CA LYS A 7 -2.29 2.16 -8.30
C LYS A 7 -0.79 2.09 -8.52
N ASP A 8 -0.22 3.03 -9.27
CA ASP A 8 1.23 3.07 -9.51
C ASP A 8 2.02 3.64 -8.33
N ASN A 9 1.40 4.46 -7.47
CA ASN A 9 2.08 5.13 -6.36
C ASN A 9 1.75 4.55 -4.98
N VAL A 10 0.68 3.76 -4.85
CA VAL A 10 0.18 3.27 -3.56
C VAL A 10 1.22 2.43 -2.82
N ALA A 11 2.06 1.69 -3.56
CA ALA A 11 3.14 0.90 -3.00
C ALA A 11 4.24 1.78 -2.37
N ASP A 12 4.73 2.78 -3.11
CA ASP A 12 5.69 3.76 -2.59
C ASP A 12 5.10 4.56 -1.43
N ILE A 13 3.85 5.01 -1.53
CA ILE A 13 3.16 5.72 -0.45
C ILE A 13 3.04 4.83 0.79
N LEU A 14 2.74 3.54 0.64
CA LEU A 14 2.63 2.63 1.78
C LEU A 14 3.98 2.43 2.49
N ILE A 15 5.07 2.30 1.71
CA ILE A 15 6.44 2.22 2.25
C ILE A 15 6.81 3.51 2.97
N LEU A 16 6.56 4.67 2.35
CA LEU A 16 6.82 5.97 2.95
C LEU A 16 5.97 6.19 4.20
N ALA A 17 4.71 5.76 4.19
CA ALA A 17 3.82 5.87 5.34
C ALA A 17 4.29 5.01 6.51
N ASP A 18 4.79 3.81 6.25
CA ASP A 18 5.38 2.96 7.28
C ASP A 18 6.68 3.59 7.84
N LEU A 19 7.57 4.04 6.96
CA LEU A 19 8.83 4.70 7.33
C LEU A 19 8.61 5.95 8.19
N HIS A 20 7.63 6.77 7.84
CA HIS A 20 7.28 7.99 8.57
C HIS A 20 6.31 7.74 9.73
N SER A 21 5.91 6.48 10.00
CA SER A 21 4.88 6.12 10.98
C SER A 21 3.57 6.91 10.81
N ALA A 22 3.22 7.22 9.55
CA ALA A 22 2.01 7.95 9.17
C ALA A 22 0.81 6.98 9.09
N ALA A 23 0.27 6.61 10.26
CA ALA A 23 -0.83 5.65 10.37
C ALA A 23 -2.04 5.96 9.47
N GLN A 24 -2.39 7.24 9.32
CA GLN A 24 -3.53 7.64 8.48
C GLN A 24 -3.29 7.44 6.98
N LEU A 25 -2.07 7.73 6.49
CA LEU A 25 -1.69 7.46 5.09
C LEU A 25 -1.58 5.96 4.84
N ARG A 26 -1.00 5.22 5.79
CA ARG A 26 -0.90 3.76 5.74
C ARG A 26 -2.27 3.12 5.58
N GLN A 27 -3.24 3.53 6.41
CA GLN A 27 -4.61 3.01 6.35
C GLN A 27 -5.27 3.33 5.01
N GLN A 28 -5.13 4.56 4.50
CA GLN A 28 -5.70 4.94 3.20
C GLN A 28 -5.09 4.17 2.03
N SER A 29 -3.78 3.91 2.05
CA SER A 29 -3.13 3.08 1.03
C SER A 29 -3.66 1.64 1.07
N ILE A 30 -3.82 1.07 2.27
CA ILE A 30 -4.39 -0.28 2.44
C ILE A 30 -5.83 -0.34 1.95
N ASP A 31 -6.66 0.66 2.28
CA ASP A 31 -8.04 0.77 1.82
C ASP A 31 -8.13 0.85 0.29
N PHE A 32 -7.23 1.62 -0.34
CA PHE A 32 -7.13 1.70 -1.79
C PHE A 32 -6.74 0.36 -2.43
N ILE A 33 -5.75 -0.34 -1.85
CA ILE A 33 -5.34 -1.69 -2.28
C ILE A 33 -6.52 -2.65 -2.18
N ASN A 34 -7.30 -2.60 -1.11
CA ASN A 34 -8.48 -3.45 -0.92
C ASN A 34 -9.62 -3.12 -1.87
N THR A 35 -9.73 -1.86 -2.32
CA THR A 35 -10.74 -1.44 -3.28
C THR A 35 -10.40 -1.89 -4.71
N HIS A 36 -9.12 -1.88 -5.09
CA HIS A 36 -8.66 -2.26 -6.43
C HIS A 36 -7.48 -3.25 -6.38
N PRO A 37 -7.65 -4.43 -5.76
CA PRO A 37 -6.52 -5.34 -5.53
C PRO A 37 -5.94 -5.86 -6.83
N GLN A 38 -6.77 -6.12 -7.85
CA GLN A 38 -6.30 -6.66 -9.13
C GLN A 38 -5.37 -5.67 -9.85
N ASP A 39 -5.80 -4.42 -10.01
CA ASP A 39 -4.98 -3.37 -10.63
C ASP A 39 -3.67 -3.14 -9.89
N VAL A 40 -3.70 -3.13 -8.54
CA VAL A 40 -2.51 -2.85 -7.74
C VAL A 40 -1.54 -4.03 -7.73
N LEU A 41 -2.04 -5.27 -7.64
CA LEU A 41 -1.22 -6.49 -7.66
C LEU A 41 -0.44 -6.66 -8.97
N GLU A 42 -0.99 -6.17 -10.09
CA GLU A 42 -0.32 -6.21 -11.39
C GLU A 42 0.81 -5.18 -11.51
N THR A 43 0.87 -4.16 -10.64
CA THR A 43 1.92 -3.14 -10.70
C THR A 43 3.29 -3.66 -10.26
N ILE A 44 4.33 -3.16 -10.93
CA ILE A 44 5.73 -3.49 -10.61
C ILE A 44 6.09 -2.97 -9.21
N GLY A 45 5.59 -1.77 -8.85
CA GLY A 45 5.81 -1.15 -7.54
C GLY A 45 5.31 -2.04 -6.40
N PHE A 46 4.11 -2.60 -6.53
CA PHE A 46 3.57 -3.50 -5.51
C PHE A 46 4.34 -4.82 -5.41
N GLN A 47 4.72 -5.41 -6.55
CA GLN A 47 5.54 -6.63 -6.55
C GLN A 47 6.92 -6.40 -5.89
N LEU A 48 7.55 -5.25 -6.14
CA LEU A 48 8.81 -4.86 -5.49
C LEU A 48 8.61 -4.62 -3.98
N MET A 49 7.51 -3.99 -3.60
CA MET A 49 7.15 -3.78 -2.21
C MET A 49 7.00 -5.10 -1.46
N ILE A 50 6.31 -6.10 -2.03
CA ILE A 50 6.18 -7.43 -1.40
C ILE A 50 7.56 -8.08 -1.19
N ARG A 51 8.47 -7.94 -2.15
CA ARG A 51 9.81 -8.55 -2.08
C ARG A 51 10.71 -7.86 -1.07
N THR A 52 10.63 -6.53 -0.95
CA THR A 52 11.51 -5.74 -0.08
C THR A 52 10.94 -5.60 1.34
N HIS A 53 9.63 -5.49 1.46
CA HIS A 53 8.90 -5.20 2.71
C HIS A 53 7.71 -6.17 2.89
N PRO A 54 7.94 -7.48 3.07
CA PRO A 54 6.88 -8.48 3.16
C PRO A 54 5.94 -8.29 4.37
N HIS A 55 6.37 -7.55 5.39
CA HIS A 55 5.52 -7.20 6.55
C HIS A 55 4.39 -6.23 6.18
N LEU A 56 4.57 -5.38 5.17
CA LEU A 56 3.53 -4.47 4.68
C LEU A 56 2.39 -5.24 4.02
N LEU A 57 2.71 -6.33 3.31
CA LEU A 57 1.72 -7.24 2.76
C LEU A 57 0.89 -7.90 3.87
N ALA A 58 1.55 -8.32 4.96
CA ALA A 58 0.86 -8.89 6.10
C ALA A 58 -0.12 -7.89 6.73
N ASP A 59 0.25 -6.61 6.81
CA ASP A 59 -0.64 -5.57 7.33
C ASP A 59 -1.82 -5.28 6.40
N ALA A 60 -1.57 -5.22 5.09
CA ALA A 60 -2.62 -5.11 4.09
C ALA A 60 -3.62 -6.28 4.19
N TYR A 61 -3.13 -7.51 4.32
CA TYR A 61 -3.97 -8.70 4.53
C TYR A 61 -4.69 -8.71 5.89
N ARG A 62 -4.04 -8.24 6.96
CA ARG A 62 -4.68 -8.14 8.28
C ARG A 62 -5.83 -7.16 8.29
N ALA A 63 -5.76 -6.08 7.52
CA ALA A 63 -6.86 -5.14 7.39
C ALA A 63 -8.04 -5.68 6.55
N MET A 64 -7.87 -6.81 5.85
CA MET A 64 -8.96 -7.50 5.15
C MET A 64 -9.76 -8.47 6.05
N ALA A 65 -9.32 -8.70 7.30
CA ALA A 65 -9.87 -9.69 8.23
C ALA A 65 -10.71 -9.07 9.35
#